data_AF-M1DIV8-F1
#
_entry.id   AF-M1DIV8-F1
#
_cell.length_a   1.000
_cell.length_b   1.000
_cell.length_c   1.000
_cell.angle_alpha   90.00
_cell.angle_beta   90.00
_cell.angle_gamma   90.00
#
_symmetry.space_group_name_H-M   'P 1'
#
loop_
_entity.id
_entity.type
_entity.pdbx_description
1 polymer ?
#
loop_
_entity_poly.entity_id
_entity_poly.type
_entity_poly.pdbx_seq_one_letter_code
_entity_poly.pdbx_strand_id
1 'polypeptide(L)'
;MQKSIAESEERMEHRMERMMDRKVQSVNKWLDAFELRVLERSAPTTDLSALQADLASLRTNVDAILAAPLVETPAAPTALADDTVLDALFSWTAEEGPAQTHAKGKRHRSHRTEEEKAHKRQRWQEKEARRASIVDEELR
;
A
#
# COMPACT_ATOMS: atom_id res chain seq x y z
N MET A 1 -56.31 8.76 -12.85
CA MET A 1 -55.16 9.52 -12.32
C MET A 1 -54.46 8.80 -11.17
N GLN A 2 -55.14 8.35 -10.12
CA GLN A 2 -54.47 7.67 -8.98
C GLN A 2 -53.81 6.33 -9.34
N LYS A 3 -54.46 5.49 -10.15
CA LYS A 3 -53.90 4.17 -10.55
C LYS A 3 -52.59 4.28 -11.35
N SER A 4 -52.48 5.29 -12.21
CA SER A 4 -51.27 5.53 -13.02
C SER A 4 -50.11 6.11 -12.22
N ILE A 5 -50.39 6.75 -11.09
CA ILE A 5 -49.34 7.27 -10.18
C ILE A 5 -48.70 6.10 -9.44
N ALA A 6 -49.51 5.24 -8.81
CA ALA A 6 -49.02 4.05 -8.12
C ALA A 6 -48.23 3.12 -9.08
N GLU A 7 -48.71 2.90 -10.30
CA GLU A 7 -48.00 2.09 -11.31
C GLU A 7 -46.66 2.71 -11.73
N SER A 8 -46.58 4.05 -11.79
CA SER A 8 -45.34 4.77 -12.09
C SER A 8 -44.32 4.66 -10.94
N GLU A 9 -44.79 4.71 -9.70
CA GLU A 9 -43.97 4.55 -8.49
C GLU A 9 -43.37 3.14 -8.41
N GLU A 10 -44.19 2.10 -8.53
CA GLU A 10 -43.71 0.70 -8.53
C GLU A 10 -42.68 0.45 -9.65
N ARG A 11 -42.92 1.04 -10.83
CA ARG A 11 -41.97 0.93 -11.95
C ARG A 11 -40.64 1.63 -11.66
N MET A 12 -40.65 2.74 -10.92
CA MET A 12 -39.44 3.46 -10.52
C MET A 12 -38.68 2.71 -9.44
N GLU A 13 -39.38 2.20 -8.43
CA GLU A 13 -38.81 1.39 -7.35
C GLU A 13 -38.12 0.14 -7.91
N HIS A 14 -38.80 -0.60 -8.78
CA HIS A 14 -38.21 -1.79 -9.38
C HIS A 14 -36.99 -1.47 -10.27
N ARG A 15 -36.93 -0.27 -10.86
CA ARG A 15 -35.73 0.19 -11.58
C ARG A 15 -34.57 0.50 -10.62
N MET A 16 -34.85 1.11 -9.47
CA MET A 16 -33.86 1.38 -8.44
C MET A 16 -33.31 0.09 -7.83
N GLU A 17 -34.18 -0.85 -7.50
CA GLU A 17 -33.82 -2.16 -6.96
C GLU A 17 -32.85 -2.89 -7.90
N ARG A 18 -33.18 -3.00 -9.19
CA ARG A 18 -32.27 -3.63 -10.17
C ARG A 18 -30.92 -2.93 -10.29
N MET A 19 -30.86 -1.62 -10.08
CA MET A 19 -29.60 -0.89 -10.06
C MET A 19 -28.79 -1.23 -8.80
N MET A 20 -29.45 -1.29 -7.64
CA MET A 20 -28.83 -1.67 -6.37
C MET A 20 -28.26 -3.08 -6.44
N ASP A 21 -29.03 -4.05 -6.95
CA ASP A 21 -28.58 -5.43 -7.11
C ASP A 21 -27.34 -5.53 -7.99
N ARG A 22 -27.30 -4.77 -9.10
CA ARG A 22 -26.11 -4.72 -9.97
C ARG A 22 -24.89 -4.19 -9.22
N LYS A 23 -25.06 -3.18 -8.36
CA LYS A 23 -23.97 -2.61 -7.56
C LYS A 23 -23.50 -3.61 -6.49
N VAL A 24 -24.42 -4.25 -5.79
CA VAL A 24 -24.12 -5.30 -4.79
C VAL A 24 -23.40 -6.47 -5.45
N GLN A 25 -23.89 -6.97 -6.58
CA GLN A 25 -23.23 -8.05 -7.33
C GLN A 25 -21.82 -7.68 -7.77
N SER A 26 -21.59 -6.42 -8.16
CA SER A 26 -20.26 -5.95 -8.57
C SER A 26 -19.27 -5.95 -7.40
N VAL A 27 -19.73 -5.55 -6.21
CA VAL A 27 -18.91 -5.58 -4.99
C VAL A 27 -18.63 -7.02 -4.57
N ASN A 28 -19.65 -7.89 -4.55
CA ASN A 28 -19.48 -9.29 -4.17
C ASN A 28 -18.48 -10.01 -5.07
N LYS A 29 -18.56 -9.83 -6.39
CA LYS A 29 -17.57 -10.40 -7.33
C LYS A 29 -16.14 -9.96 -7.02
N TRP A 30 -15.97 -8.72 -6.56
CA TRP A 30 -14.65 -8.22 -6.19
C TRP A 30 -14.17 -8.80 -4.87
N LEU A 31 -15.07 -8.98 -3.89
CA LEU A 31 -14.78 -9.66 -2.63
C LEU A 31 -14.42 -11.13 -2.86
N ASP A 32 -15.14 -11.86 -3.70
CA ASP A 32 -14.83 -13.25 -4.05
C ASP A 32 -13.41 -13.35 -4.66
N ALA A 33 -13.09 -12.47 -5.61
CA ALA A 33 -11.77 -12.41 -6.24
C ALA A 33 -10.66 -11.93 -5.28
N PHE A 34 -11.01 -11.18 -4.24
CA PHE A 34 -10.09 -10.78 -3.19
C PHE A 34 -9.83 -11.95 -2.23
N GLU A 35 -10.88 -12.66 -1.81
CA GLU A 35 -10.78 -13.83 -0.94
C GLU A 35 -9.92 -14.94 -1.55
N LEU A 36 -10.11 -15.24 -2.84
CA LEU A 36 -9.24 -16.19 -3.56
C LEU A 36 -7.76 -15.77 -3.53
N ARG A 37 -7.47 -14.48 -3.71
CA ARG A 37 -6.10 -13.95 -3.68
C ARG A 37 -5.50 -13.95 -2.28
N VAL A 38 -6.32 -13.73 -1.25
CA VAL A 38 -5.87 -13.84 0.14
C VAL A 38 -5.59 -15.30 0.48
N LEU A 39 -6.48 -16.22 0.13
CA LEU A 39 -6.30 -17.66 0.36
C LEU A 39 -5.05 -18.20 -0.34
N GLU A 40 -4.82 -17.83 -1.60
CA GLU A 40 -3.63 -18.22 -2.36
C GLU A 40 -2.32 -17.70 -1.71
N ARG A 41 -2.34 -16.48 -1.14
CA ARG A 41 -1.19 -15.91 -0.42
C ARG A 41 -1.02 -16.44 1.01
N SER A 42 -2.09 -16.92 1.63
CA SER A 42 -2.10 -17.31 3.05
C SER A 42 -1.48 -18.66 3.34
N ALA A 43 -1.02 -19.37 2.31
CA ALA A 43 -0.08 -20.46 2.47
C ALA A 43 1.34 -19.98 2.12
N PRO A 44 2.04 -19.25 3.00
CA PRO A 44 3.49 -19.23 2.88
C PRO A 44 3.94 -20.68 3.04
N THR A 45 4.51 -21.26 1.98
CA THR A 45 5.34 -22.46 2.05
C THR A 45 6.66 -22.15 2.78
N THR A 46 6.60 -21.32 3.81
CA THR A 46 7.72 -20.96 4.64
C THR A 46 7.77 -22.02 5.72
N ASP A 47 8.73 -22.93 5.58
CA ASP A 47 8.97 -23.96 6.57
C ASP A 47 9.37 -23.32 7.91
N LEU A 48 8.37 -23.12 8.77
CA LEU A 48 8.56 -22.54 10.10
C LEU A 48 9.51 -23.39 10.95
N SER A 49 9.60 -24.70 10.67
CA SER A 49 10.51 -25.59 11.39
C SER A 49 11.97 -25.32 11.01
N ALA A 50 12.26 -25.07 9.73
CA ALA A 50 13.57 -24.65 9.26
C ALA A 50 13.99 -23.30 9.87
N LEU A 51 13.09 -22.30 9.86
CA LEU A 51 13.36 -21.00 10.49
C LEU A 51 13.60 -21.12 12.00
N GLN A 52 12.88 -22.00 12.68
CA GLN A 52 13.08 -22.24 14.11
C GLN A 52 14.43 -22.90 14.38
N ALA A 53 14.87 -23.84 13.53
CA ALA A 53 16.19 -24.45 13.62
C ALA A 53 17.31 -23.42 13.39
N ASP A 54 17.17 -22.56 12.38
CA ASP A 54 18.13 -21.49 12.09
C ASP A 54 18.25 -20.50 13.26
N LEU A 55 17.13 -20.10 13.86
CA LEU A 55 17.13 -19.23 15.04
C LEU A 55 17.78 -19.91 16.27
N ALA A 56 17.55 -21.21 16.46
CA ALA A 56 18.20 -21.96 17.53
C ALA A 56 19.73 -22.00 17.33
N SER A 57 20.19 -22.27 16.11
CA SER A 57 21.62 -22.25 15.77
C SER A 57 22.23 -20.85 15.95
N LEU A 58 21.52 -19.80 15.55
CA LEU A 58 21.98 -18.43 15.74
C LEU A 58 22.15 -18.09 17.22
N ARG A 59 21.18 -18.49 18.07
CA ARG A 59 21.26 -18.31 19.52
C ARG A 59 22.49 -19.01 20.10
N THR A 60 22.74 -20.26 19.73
CA THR A 60 23.93 -20.98 20.21
C THR A 60 25.24 -20.31 19.79
N ASN A 61 25.30 -19.73 18.59
CA ASN A 61 26.49 -19.01 18.12
C ASN A 61 26.71 -17.73 18.92
N VAL A 62 25.64 -16.97 19.20
CA VAL A 62 25.70 -15.76 20.03
C VAL A 62 26.14 -16.12 21.45
N ASP A 63 25.56 -17.17 22.04
CA ASP A 63 25.92 -17.63 23.38
C ASP A 63 27.39 -18.07 23.45
N ALA A 64 27.91 -18.75 22.41
CA ALA A 64 29.31 -19.13 22.34
C ALA A 64 30.27 -17.93 22.27
N ILE A 65 29.89 -16.87 21.56
CA ILE A 65 30.67 -15.61 21.49
C ILE A 65 30.66 -14.90 22.84
N LEU A 66 29.51 -14.87 23.52
CA LEU A 66 29.38 -14.24 24.83
C LEU A 66 30.03 -15.05 25.96
N ALA A 67 30.04 -16.38 25.85
CA ALA A 67 30.62 -17.28 26.84
C ALA A 67 32.13 -17.46 26.67
N ALA A 68 32.67 -17.21 25.48
CA ALA A 68 34.12 -17.21 25.28
C ALA A 68 34.72 -16.04 26.07
N PRO A 69 35.54 -16.30 27.12
CA PRO A 69 36.35 -15.25 27.70
C PRO A 69 37.29 -14.80 26.59
N LEU A 70 37.20 -13.53 26.22
CA LEU A 70 38.26 -12.89 25.47
C LEU A 70 39.53 -13.09 26.29
N VAL A 71 40.39 -14.04 25.89
CA VAL A 71 41.64 -14.33 26.60
C VAL A 71 42.46 -13.05 26.57
N GLU A 72 42.38 -12.31 27.66
CA GLU A 72 43.20 -11.14 27.91
C GLU A 72 44.65 -11.63 27.96
N THR A 73 45.41 -11.29 26.94
CA THR A 73 46.87 -11.31 27.03
C THR A 73 47.22 -10.16 27.99
N PRO A 74 47.81 -10.41 29.17
CA PRO A 74 48.08 -9.36 30.14
C PRO A 74 49.28 -8.54 29.65
N ALA A 75 49.00 -7.48 28.91
CA ALA A 75 49.91 -6.36 28.74
C ALA A 75 49.14 -5.09 29.15
N ALA A 76 49.73 -4.34 30.07
CA ALA A 76 49.18 -3.20 30.79
C ALA A 76 48.19 -2.33 29.98
N PRO A 77 47.09 -1.84 30.60
CA PRO A 77 46.12 -1.00 29.91
C PRO A 77 46.76 0.37 29.65
N THR A 78 47.30 0.53 28.45
CA THR A 78 47.53 1.85 27.88
C THR A 78 46.15 2.36 27.49
N ALA A 79 45.52 3.07 28.42
CA ALA A 79 44.14 3.56 28.44
C ALA A 79 43.76 4.56 27.31
N LEU A 80 44.38 4.42 26.13
CA LEU A 80 44.23 5.29 24.97
C LEU A 80 44.00 4.49 23.67
N ALA A 81 44.23 3.16 23.67
CA ALA A 81 44.09 2.34 22.46
C ALA A 81 42.65 1.84 22.22
N ASP A 82 41.89 1.51 23.27
CA ASP A 82 40.58 0.85 23.10
C ASP A 82 39.52 1.77 22.49
N ASP A 83 39.55 3.07 22.82
CA ASP A 83 38.70 4.07 22.18
C ASP A 83 39.04 4.24 20.69
N THR A 84 40.31 4.03 20.31
CA THR A 84 40.76 4.10 18.91
C THR A 84 40.34 2.86 18.11
N VAL A 85 40.25 1.68 18.74
CA VAL A 85 39.81 0.44 18.07
C VAL A 85 38.31 0.46 17.85
N LEU A 86 37.53 0.91 18.83
CA LEU A 86 36.09 1.13 18.64
C LEU A 86 35.85 2.24 17.62
N ASP A 87 36.58 3.35 17.68
CA ASP A 87 36.51 4.39 16.67
C ASP A 87 36.90 3.84 15.28
N ALA A 88 37.94 3.02 15.12
CA ALA A 88 38.30 2.39 13.84
C ALA A 88 37.26 1.37 13.31
N LEU A 89 36.63 0.60 14.20
CA LEU A 89 35.60 -0.39 13.82
C LEU A 89 34.31 0.29 13.35
N PHE A 90 33.96 1.42 13.96
CA PHE A 90 32.74 2.18 13.66
C PHE A 90 32.96 3.35 12.68
N SER A 91 34.20 3.85 12.52
CA SER A 91 34.58 4.90 11.55
C SER A 91 34.81 4.40 10.14
N TRP A 92 34.77 3.09 9.88
CA TRP A 92 34.60 2.55 8.52
C TRP A 92 33.29 3.05 7.85
N THR A 93 32.39 3.68 8.60
CA THR A 93 31.20 4.36 8.07
C THR A 93 31.36 5.88 7.89
N ALA A 94 32.55 6.44 8.16
CA ALA A 94 32.88 7.85 8.00
C ALA A 94 33.82 8.15 6.81
N GLU A 95 34.18 7.16 5.99
CA GLU A 95 34.70 7.41 4.65
C GLU A 95 33.52 7.69 3.72
N GLU A 96 33.32 8.98 3.48
CA GLU A 96 32.75 9.57 2.28
C GLU A 96 31.70 8.68 1.61
N GLY A 97 30.50 8.69 2.18
CA GLY A 97 29.35 8.02 1.59
C GLY A 97 29.30 8.36 0.10
N PRO A 98 29.18 7.36 -0.80
CA PRO A 98 29.10 7.63 -2.22
C PRO A 98 27.96 8.61 -2.40
N ALA A 99 28.32 9.83 -2.85
CA ALA A 99 27.45 11.00 -2.92
C ALA A 99 26.03 10.52 -3.15
N GLN A 100 25.18 10.65 -2.11
CA GLN A 100 23.81 10.13 -2.13
C GLN A 100 23.11 10.81 -3.30
N THR A 101 23.25 10.17 -4.45
CA THR A 101 22.76 10.70 -5.71
C THR A 101 21.32 10.33 -5.61
N HIS A 102 20.53 11.25 -5.07
CA HIS A 102 19.09 11.22 -5.21
C HIS A 102 18.83 11.23 -6.71
N ALA A 103 18.82 10.04 -7.31
CA ALA A 103 18.40 9.81 -8.66
C ALA A 103 16.92 10.19 -8.65
N LYS A 104 16.70 11.45 -8.99
CA LYS A 104 15.43 12.14 -9.01
C LYS A 104 14.58 11.39 -10.03
N GLY A 105 13.83 10.40 -9.53
CA GLY A 105 13.00 9.54 -10.35
C GLY A 105 12.15 10.42 -11.24
N LYS A 106 12.39 10.36 -12.56
CA LYS A 106 11.61 11.09 -13.55
C LYS A 106 10.17 10.61 -13.42
N ARG A 107 9.35 11.39 -12.72
CA ARG A 107 7.91 11.19 -12.74
C ARG A 107 7.46 11.39 -14.18
N HIS A 108 6.92 10.34 -14.78
CA HIS A 108 6.26 10.41 -16.07
C HIS A 108 5.10 11.40 -15.95
N ARG A 109 5.30 12.61 -16.47
CA ARG A 109 4.22 13.55 -16.74
C ARG A 109 3.51 13.00 -17.98
N SER A 110 2.52 12.14 -17.79
CA SER A 110 1.67 11.74 -18.90
C SER A 110 1.03 12.99 -19.48
N HIS A 111 1.29 13.23 -20.76
CA HIS A 111 0.67 14.33 -21.47
C HIS A 111 -0.81 13.97 -21.64
N ARG A 112 -1.66 14.61 -20.83
CA ARG A 112 -3.11 14.61 -21.04
C ARG A 112 -3.42 15.10 -22.44
N THR A 113 -4.00 14.22 -23.25
CA THR A 113 -4.46 14.54 -24.60
C THR A 113 -5.62 15.55 -24.53
N GLU A 114 -5.74 16.43 -25.53
CA GLU A 114 -6.84 17.42 -25.60
C GLU A 114 -8.22 16.77 -25.55
N GLU A 115 -8.33 15.53 -26.04
CA GLU A 115 -9.56 14.73 -25.99
C GLU A 115 -9.99 14.39 -24.55
N GLU A 116 -9.07 13.99 -23.66
CA GLU A 116 -9.39 13.73 -22.25
C GLU A 116 -9.87 15.02 -21.55
N LYS A 117 -9.26 16.17 -21.90
CA LYS A 117 -9.68 17.47 -21.37
C LYS A 117 -11.06 17.88 -21.90
N ALA A 118 -11.32 17.67 -23.19
CA ALA A 118 -12.61 17.95 -23.81
C ALA A 118 -13.72 17.09 -23.19
N HIS A 119 -13.45 15.80 -23.00
CA HIS A 119 -14.42 14.89 -22.38
C HIS A 119 -14.71 15.26 -20.92
N LYS A 120 -13.70 15.70 -20.17
CA LYS A 120 -13.90 16.22 -18.81
C LYS A 120 -14.75 17.49 -18.82
N ARG A 121 -14.50 18.44 -19.73
CA ARG A 121 -15.30 19.67 -19.87
C ARG A 121 -16.75 19.39 -20.27
N GLN A 122 -16.96 18.47 -21.20
CA GLN A 122 -18.29 18.03 -21.62
C GLN A 122 -19.08 17.48 -20.42
N ARG A 123 -18.44 16.66 -19.58
CA ARG A 123 -19.07 16.11 -18.38
C ARG A 123 -19.45 17.18 -17.36
N TRP A 124 -18.66 18.25 -17.23
CA TRP A 124 -19.02 19.40 -16.40
C TRP A 124 -20.23 20.16 -16.96
N GLN A 125 -20.25 20.42 -18.27
CA GLN A 125 -21.36 21.11 -18.93
C GLN A 125 -22.67 20.33 -18.85
N GLU A 126 -22.63 19.01 -19.06
CA GLU A 126 -23.83 18.17 -18.91
C GLU A 126 -24.36 18.19 -17.47
N LYS A 127 -23.46 18.24 -16.48
CA LYS A 127 -23.84 18.31 -15.07
C LYS A 127 -24.47 19.66 -14.71
N GLU A 128 -23.97 20.76 -15.27
CA GLU A 128 -24.56 22.09 -15.15
C GLU A 128 -25.94 22.16 -15.83
N ALA A 129 -26.06 21.66 -17.06
CA ALA A 129 -27.32 21.64 -17.79
C ALA A 129 -28.40 20.82 -17.06
N ARG A 130 -28.02 19.66 -16.48
CA ARG A 130 -28.94 18.87 -15.64
C ARG A 130 -29.40 19.64 -14.40
N ARG A 131 -28.51 20.41 -13.76
CA ARG A 131 -28.88 21.25 -12.60
C ARG A 131 -29.83 22.37 -12.99
N ALA A 132 -29.57 23.05 -14.11
CA ALA A 132 -30.43 24.11 -14.61
C ALA A 132 -31.82 23.58 -15.01
N SER A 133 -31.89 22.40 -15.64
CA SER A 133 -33.17 21.77 -16.01
C SER A 133 -34.03 21.41 -14.80
N ILE A 134 -33.42 20.97 -13.69
CA ILE A 134 -34.15 20.66 -12.45
C ILE A 134 -34.76 21.94 -11.86
N VAL A 135 -34.00 23.04 -11.86
CA VAL A 135 -34.48 24.33 -11.33
C VAL A 135 -35.60 24.94 -12.19
N ASP A 136 -35.54 24.81 -13.52
CA ASP A 136 -36.60 25.29 -14.42
C ASP A 136 -37.90 24.45 -14.29
N GLU A 137 -37.79 23.17 -13.95
CA GLU A 137 -38.93 22.28 -13.72
C GLU A 137 -39.57 22.49 -12.33
N GLU A 138 -38.82 22.92 -11.32
CA GLU A 138 -39.38 23.34 -10.01
C GLU A 138 -40.08 24.72 -10.06
N LEU A 139 -39.82 25.53 -11.09
CA LEU A 139 -40.39 26.87 -11.27
C LEU A 139 -41.56 26.93 -12.27
N ARG A 140 -41.97 25.81 -12.87
CA ARG A 140 -43.09 25.70 -13.83
C ARG A 140 -44.32 25.06 -13.19
#